data_AF-A0A843DCY8-F1
#
_entry.id   AF-A0A843DCY8-F1
#
_cell.length_a   1.000
_cell.length_b   1.000
_cell.length_c   1.000
_cell.angle_alpha   90.00
_cell.angle_beta   90.00
_cell.angle_gamma   90.00
#
_symmetry.space_group_name_H-M   'P 1'
#
loop_
_entity.id
_entity.type
_entity.pdbx_description
1 polymer ?
#
loop_
_entity_poly.entity_id
_entity_poly.type
_entity_poly.pdbx_seq_one_letter_code
_entity_poly.pdbx_strand_id
1 'polypeptide(L)'
;MVEVIAKPRFGKKEVSFVALRESSVEIVETKKPPTSEVLANPFVVTVLHISPVREIERRNGTISYLQEYLVGDESGTTRLSTWSPENFSDVDVGTTVSISGVSRKEDDGIVEYQALDTAVVTPHPTHVPVLTIDAGDVEEGQCPVVTGTVVSVSEVRTFINRRNTKSKVRNIKIQGEDGDELAVSLWKDEAEKLLLLGDAVEIINAVAKPSRFSGLELSVGHGSVIRVLSEEEEPAELSGRVVLRPIGLTLENADGVFVLIGDNLPEPGLFVTLSGTRSGIRFQVSEGYAEQTDSSYVLALLQD
;
A
#
# COMPACT_ATOMS: atom_id res chain seq x y z
N MET A 1 -11.41 37.07 -30.22
CA MET A 1 -10.58 35.99 -30.78
C MET A 1 -10.89 35.86 -32.27
N VAL A 2 -9.90 35.58 -33.12
CA VAL A 2 -10.11 35.54 -34.58
C VAL A 2 -9.94 34.11 -35.07
N GLU A 3 -10.92 33.61 -35.82
CA GLU A 3 -10.82 32.34 -36.51
C GLU A 3 -10.10 32.56 -37.84
N VAL A 4 -9.10 31.73 -38.11
CA VAL A 4 -8.27 31.81 -39.32
C VAL A 4 -8.55 30.61 -40.20
N ILE A 5 -9.11 30.86 -41.38
CA ILE A 5 -9.32 29.82 -42.39
C ILE A 5 -8.09 29.84 -43.30
N ALA A 6 -7.34 28.74 -43.32
CA ALA A 6 -6.13 28.62 -44.12
C ALA A 6 -6.11 27.33 -44.94
N LYS A 7 -5.52 27.40 -46.14
CA LYS A 7 -5.34 26.23 -47.00
C LYS A 7 -3.90 25.72 -46.88
N PRO A 8 -3.67 24.44 -46.53
CA PRO A 8 -2.33 23.89 -46.46
C PRO A 8 -1.73 23.74 -47.86
N ARG A 9 -0.44 24.04 -48.01
CA ARG A 9 0.32 23.69 -49.21
C ARG A 9 0.97 22.33 -49.02
N PHE A 10 0.57 21.36 -49.84
CA PHE A 10 1.06 19.99 -49.74
C PHE A 10 2.58 19.94 -49.95
N GLY A 11 3.29 19.26 -49.04
CA GLY A 11 4.75 19.11 -49.08
C GLY A 11 5.56 20.25 -48.45
N LYS A 12 4.93 21.30 -47.90
CA LYS A 12 5.62 22.36 -47.13
C LYS A 12 4.88 22.61 -45.81
N LYS A 13 5.61 22.96 -44.74
CA LYS A 13 5.01 23.42 -43.47
C LYS A 13 4.57 24.89 -43.57
N GLU A 14 3.79 25.20 -44.59
CA GLU A 14 3.27 26.54 -44.86
C GLU A 14 1.76 26.47 -45.13
N VAL A 15 1.04 27.45 -44.61
CA VAL A 15 -0.40 27.63 -44.86
C VAL A 15 -0.63 29.01 -45.47
N SER A 16 -1.53 29.08 -46.45
CA SER A 16 -1.95 30.37 -47.01
C SER A 16 -3.26 30.79 -46.37
N PHE A 17 -3.29 31.98 -45.79
CA PHE A 17 -4.48 32.55 -45.18
C PHE A 17 -5.53 32.87 -46.26
N VAL A 18 -6.73 32.32 -46.10
CA VAL A 18 -7.85 32.49 -47.02
C VAL A 18 -8.84 33.50 -46.48
N ALA A 19 -9.08 33.50 -45.16
CA ALA A 19 -9.93 34.49 -44.50
C ALA A 19 -9.60 34.60 -42.99
N LEU A 20 -9.89 35.77 -42.43
CA LEU A 20 -9.96 36.01 -40.99
C LEU A 20 -11.38 36.48 -40.67
N ARG A 21 -11.99 35.93 -39.61
CA ARG A 21 -13.28 36.41 -39.09
C ARG A 21 -13.30 36.37 -37.57
N GLU A 22 -14.14 37.20 -36.97
CA GLU A 22 -14.38 37.13 -35.53
C GLU A 22 -14.92 35.74 -35.17
N SER A 23 -14.26 35.11 -34.20
CA SER A 23 -14.64 33.79 -33.70
C SER A 23 -15.91 33.90 -32.88
N SER A 24 -16.91 33.06 -33.15
CA SER A 24 -18.10 32.89 -32.31
C SER A 24 -17.85 32.00 -31.08
N VAL A 25 -16.62 31.49 -30.92
CA VAL A 25 -16.21 30.68 -29.78
C VAL A 25 -15.49 31.57 -28.78
N GLU A 26 -16.00 31.57 -27.55
CA GLU A 26 -15.35 32.17 -26.39
C GLU A 26 -14.41 31.12 -25.78
N ILE A 27 -13.10 31.35 -25.84
CA ILE A 27 -12.14 30.54 -25.09
C ILE A 27 -12.10 31.09 -23.67
N VAL A 28 -12.81 30.41 -22.78
CA VAL A 28 -12.75 30.64 -21.34
C VAL A 28 -11.55 29.85 -20.82
N GLU A 29 -10.63 30.51 -20.12
CA GLU A 29 -9.56 29.83 -19.38
C GLU A 29 -10.22 28.99 -18.27
N THR A 30 -10.31 27.68 -18.46
CA THR A 30 -11.18 26.83 -17.61
C THR A 30 -10.56 26.45 -16.28
N LYS A 31 -9.25 26.65 -16.07
CA LYS A 31 -8.53 26.49 -14.79
C LYS A 31 -7.14 27.12 -14.93
N LYS A 32 -6.72 27.92 -13.94
CA LYS A 32 -5.32 28.37 -13.82
C LYS A 32 -4.43 27.11 -13.85
N PRO A 33 -3.37 27.04 -14.67
CA PRO A 33 -2.50 25.87 -14.69
C PRO A 33 -1.97 25.64 -13.26
N PRO A 34 -1.86 24.38 -12.82
CA PRO A 34 -1.36 24.08 -11.49
C PRO A 34 0.04 24.66 -11.32
N THR A 35 0.27 25.37 -10.23
CA THR A 35 1.59 25.92 -9.92
C THR A 35 2.47 24.77 -9.44
N SER A 36 3.32 24.24 -10.32
CA SER A 36 4.41 23.35 -9.93
C SER A 36 5.63 24.20 -9.56
N GLU A 37 6.15 24.02 -8.35
CA GLU A 37 7.37 24.67 -7.89
C GLU A 37 8.37 23.61 -7.40
N VAL A 38 9.65 23.78 -7.74
CA VAL A 38 10.71 22.95 -7.16
C VAL A 38 11.03 23.54 -5.79
N LEU A 39 11.05 22.69 -4.76
CA LEU A 39 11.37 23.11 -3.41
C LEU A 39 12.79 23.70 -3.37
N ALA A 40 12.91 24.91 -2.79
CA ALA A 40 14.18 25.61 -2.70
C ALA A 40 15.16 24.93 -1.72
N ASN A 41 14.62 24.29 -0.68
CA ASN A 41 15.38 23.53 0.32
C ASN A 41 15.13 22.04 0.14
N PRO A 42 16.08 21.17 0.56
CA PRO A 42 15.86 19.74 0.56
C PRO A 42 14.64 19.35 1.37
N PHE A 43 13.86 18.41 0.83
CA PHE A 43 12.71 17.81 1.49
C PHE A 43 13.22 16.72 2.44
N VAL A 44 13.13 16.97 3.75
CA VAL A 44 13.63 16.05 4.78
C VAL A 44 12.45 15.30 5.40
N VAL A 45 12.39 14.00 5.19
CA VAL A 45 11.24 13.16 5.58
C VAL A 45 11.67 11.74 5.93
N THR A 46 10.88 11.06 6.75
CA THR A 46 11.04 9.64 7.05
C THR A 46 10.23 8.79 6.07
N VAL A 47 10.85 7.75 5.51
CA VAL A 47 10.20 6.82 4.58
C VAL A 47 9.38 5.81 5.38
N LEU A 48 8.07 5.80 5.15
CA LEU A 48 7.11 4.97 5.89
C LEU A 48 6.69 3.74 5.10
N HIS A 49 6.65 3.85 3.77
CA HIS A 49 6.31 2.76 2.87
C HIS A 49 6.95 2.96 1.50
N ILE A 50 7.39 1.86 0.89
CA ILE A 50 7.93 1.81 -0.47
C ILE A 50 6.99 0.94 -1.31
N SER A 51 6.33 1.54 -2.30
CA SER A 51 5.49 0.80 -3.23
C SER A 51 6.35 0.08 -4.29
N PRO A 52 5.87 -1.01 -4.88
CA PRO A 52 6.57 -1.70 -5.96
C PRO A 52 6.75 -0.78 -7.18
N VAL A 53 7.86 -0.96 -7.89
CA VAL A 53 8.11 -0.26 -9.15
C VAL A 53 7.06 -0.68 -10.18
N ARG A 54 6.43 0.30 -10.82
CA ARG A 54 5.45 0.09 -11.89
C ARG A 54 6.06 0.41 -13.24
N GLU A 55 5.94 -0.53 -14.17
CA GLU A 55 6.28 -0.30 -15.58
C GLU A 55 5.12 0.40 -16.29
N ILE A 56 5.42 1.48 -16.99
CA ILE A 56 4.43 2.30 -17.71
C ILE A 56 4.91 2.47 -19.16
N GLU A 57 4.14 1.90 -20.08
CA GLU A 57 4.31 2.15 -21.52
C GLU A 57 3.72 3.52 -21.88
N ARG A 58 4.57 4.41 -22.40
CA ARG A 58 4.16 5.74 -22.87
C ARG A 58 3.49 5.64 -24.24
N ARG A 59 2.75 6.69 -24.62
CA ARG A 59 2.06 6.78 -25.93
C ARG A 59 2.98 6.60 -27.15
N ASN A 60 4.27 6.86 -26.99
CA ASN A 60 5.29 6.71 -28.02
C ASN A 60 5.96 5.31 -28.02
N GLY A 61 5.47 4.36 -27.22
CA GLY A 61 6.01 3.01 -27.08
C GLY A 61 7.26 2.90 -26.19
N THR A 62 7.72 3.99 -25.57
CA THR A 62 8.84 3.95 -24.63
C THR A 62 8.36 3.47 -23.26
N ILE A 63 9.14 2.59 -22.62
CA ILE A 63 8.90 2.14 -21.26
C ILE A 63 9.47 3.16 -20.27
N SER A 64 8.76 3.41 -19.18
CA SER A 64 9.23 4.21 -18.05
C SER A 64 8.82 3.56 -16.75
N TYR A 65 9.61 3.78 -15.70
CA TYR A 65 9.36 3.21 -14.39
C TYR A 65 8.83 4.30 -13.46
N LEU A 66 7.80 3.97 -12.70
CA LEU A 66 7.22 4.85 -11.69
C LEU A 66 7.26 4.13 -10.35
N GLN A 67 7.81 4.78 -9.35
CA GLN A 67 7.77 4.30 -7.97
C GLN A 67 7.16 5.36 -7.06
N GLU A 68 6.42 4.89 -6.06
CA GLU A 68 5.74 5.73 -5.08
C GLU A 68 6.20 5.36 -3.67
N TYR A 69 6.21 6.35 -2.79
CA TYR A 69 6.61 6.26 -1.40
C TYR A 69 5.55 6.96 -0.56
N LEU A 70 5.28 6.43 0.63
CA LEU A 70 4.67 7.22 1.69
C LEU A 70 5.80 7.71 2.58
N VAL A 71 5.82 9.02 2.78
CA VAL A 71 6.82 9.71 3.58
C VAL A 71 6.12 10.62 4.58
N GLY A 72 6.78 10.94 5.67
CA GLY A 72 6.20 11.86 6.64
C GLY A 72 7.20 12.45 7.61
N ASP A 73 6.68 13.40 8.38
CA ASP A 73 7.34 14.10 9.47
C ASP A 73 6.29 14.46 10.55
N GLU A 74 6.64 15.35 11.47
CA GLU A 74 5.76 15.82 12.53
C GLU A 74 4.52 16.59 12.01
N SER A 75 4.56 17.09 10.78
CA SER A 75 3.44 17.80 10.15
C SER A 75 2.41 16.85 9.53
N GLY A 76 2.81 15.61 9.26
CA GLY A 76 1.94 14.55 8.76
C GLY A 76 2.61 13.67 7.71
N THR A 77 1.80 13.06 6.85
CA THR A 77 2.28 12.18 5.77
C THR A 77 1.85 12.67 4.41
N THR A 78 2.62 12.29 3.40
CA THR A 78 2.29 12.54 2.01
C THR A 78 2.82 11.43 1.10
N ARG A 79 2.35 11.46 -0.15
CA ARG A 79 2.84 10.57 -1.19
C ARG A 79 3.91 11.28 -2.01
N LEU A 80 5.06 10.65 -2.11
CA LEU A 80 6.15 11.04 -3.00
C LEU A 80 6.20 10.08 -4.19
N SER A 81 6.33 10.61 -5.39
CA SER A 81 6.49 9.81 -6.61
C SER A 81 7.82 10.10 -7.31
N THR A 82 8.37 9.14 -8.04
CA THR A 82 9.57 9.33 -8.87
C THR A 82 9.47 8.53 -10.16
N TRP A 83 9.98 9.10 -11.25
CA TRP A 83 10.19 8.38 -12.52
C TRP A 83 11.62 7.82 -12.67
N SER A 84 12.45 8.07 -11.65
CA SER A 84 13.83 7.60 -11.52
C SER A 84 13.98 6.82 -10.21
N PRO A 85 13.41 5.59 -10.13
CA PRO A 85 13.48 4.75 -8.92
C PRO A 85 14.93 4.41 -8.52
N GLU A 86 15.87 4.40 -9.47
CA GLU A 86 17.29 4.19 -9.24
C GLU A 86 17.91 5.18 -8.23
N ASN A 87 17.35 6.38 -8.10
CA ASN A 87 17.83 7.38 -7.14
C ASN A 87 17.51 7.00 -5.67
N PHE A 88 16.69 5.97 -5.46
CA PHE A 88 16.23 5.51 -4.15
C PHE A 88 16.66 4.07 -3.86
N SER A 89 17.60 3.48 -4.61
CA SER A 89 17.98 2.07 -4.48
C SER A 89 18.46 1.68 -3.08
N ASP A 90 19.05 2.64 -2.36
CA ASP A 90 19.68 2.42 -1.05
C ASP A 90 18.80 2.94 0.10
N VAL A 91 17.51 3.14 -0.15
CA VAL A 91 16.55 3.69 0.82
C VAL A 91 15.66 2.59 1.36
N ASP A 92 15.76 2.37 2.67
CA ASP A 92 14.90 1.43 3.40
C ASP A 92 13.76 2.14 4.13
N VAL A 93 12.67 1.41 4.39
CA VAL A 93 11.59 1.86 5.28
C VAL A 93 12.16 2.17 6.68
N GLY A 94 11.71 3.27 7.26
CA GLY A 94 12.19 3.81 8.54
C GLY A 94 13.36 4.80 8.40
N THR A 95 13.98 4.89 7.23
CA THR A 95 15.10 5.82 7.01
C THR A 95 14.60 7.25 6.85
N THR A 96 15.22 8.19 7.57
CA THR A 96 15.06 9.62 7.27
C THR A 96 16.01 10.01 6.14
N VAL A 97 15.46 10.62 5.08
CA VAL A 97 16.20 11.04 3.90
C VAL A 97 16.06 12.54 3.68
N SER A 98 17.10 13.14 3.09
CA SER A 98 17.09 14.50 2.56
C SER A 98 17.08 14.43 1.04
N ILE A 99 16.06 15.03 0.41
CA ILE A 99 15.84 14.94 -1.04
C ILE A 99 15.87 16.33 -1.65
N SER A 100 16.88 16.60 -2.48
CA SER A 100 16.89 17.79 -3.33
C SER A 100 16.19 17.53 -4.67
N GLY A 101 15.67 18.56 -5.34
CA GLY A 101 15.00 18.40 -6.63
C GLY A 101 13.59 17.80 -6.54
N VAL A 102 12.88 18.06 -5.45
CA VAL A 102 11.46 17.69 -5.32
C VAL A 102 10.58 18.80 -5.87
N SER A 103 9.70 18.45 -6.80
CA SER A 103 8.61 19.32 -7.26
C SER A 103 7.39 19.13 -6.37
N ARG A 104 6.82 20.24 -5.90
CA ARG A 104 5.51 20.31 -5.25
C ARG A 104 4.52 20.89 -6.24
N LYS A 105 3.39 20.21 -6.42
CA LYS A 105 2.30 20.65 -7.29
C LYS A 105 1.01 20.62 -6.49
N GLU A 106 0.26 21.72 -6.54
CA GLU A 106 -1.04 21.81 -5.89
C GLU A 106 -2.13 22.04 -6.95
N ASP A 107 -3.15 21.19 -6.94
CA ASP A 107 -4.34 21.31 -7.79
C ASP A 107 -5.60 21.01 -6.95
N ASP A 108 -6.48 22.01 -6.82
CA ASP A 108 -7.76 21.88 -6.11
C ASP A 108 -7.61 21.36 -4.65
N GLY A 109 -6.57 21.82 -3.95
CA GLY A 109 -6.23 21.40 -2.59
C GLY A 109 -5.52 20.03 -2.49
N ILE A 110 -5.30 19.35 -3.61
CA ILE A 110 -4.51 18.12 -3.67
C ILE A 110 -3.05 18.49 -3.89
N VAL A 111 -2.21 18.14 -2.91
CA VAL A 111 -0.76 18.35 -2.99
C VAL A 111 -0.09 17.06 -3.48
N GLU A 112 0.70 17.17 -4.53
CA GLU A 112 1.50 16.08 -5.10
C GLU A 112 2.98 16.43 -4.99
N TYR A 113 3.77 15.51 -4.44
CA TYR A 113 5.22 15.61 -4.42
C TYR A 113 5.83 14.63 -5.41
N GLN A 114 6.77 15.12 -6.20
CA GLN A 114 7.50 14.32 -7.18
C GLN A 114 9.00 14.61 -7.10
N ALA A 115 9.80 13.58 -6.83
CA ALA A 115 11.23 13.65 -7.03
C ALA A 115 11.52 13.62 -8.54
N LEU A 116 12.26 14.62 -9.02
CA LEU A 116 12.65 14.73 -10.42
C LEU A 116 13.77 13.75 -10.76
N ASP A 117 14.08 13.59 -12.05
CA ASP A 117 15.22 12.80 -12.52
C ASP A 117 16.56 13.33 -11.99
N THR A 118 16.65 14.64 -11.78
CA THR A 118 17.79 15.31 -11.15
C THR A 118 17.79 15.25 -9.62
N ALA A 119 16.84 14.56 -9.00
CA ALA A 119 16.76 14.52 -7.54
C ALA A 119 17.98 13.78 -6.95
N VAL A 120 18.55 14.35 -5.89
CA VAL A 120 19.61 13.70 -5.11
C VAL A 120 19.03 13.34 -3.76
N VAL A 121 19.08 12.04 -3.44
CA VAL A 121 18.57 11.45 -2.20
C VAL A 121 19.76 11.06 -1.34
N THR A 122 19.82 11.53 -0.10
CA THR A 122 20.88 11.17 0.85
C THR A 122 20.28 10.83 2.21
N PRO A 123 20.81 9.83 2.94
CA PRO A 123 20.44 9.60 4.33
C PRO A 123 20.63 10.87 5.17
N HIS A 124 19.66 11.18 6.02
CA HIS A 124 19.73 12.29 6.95
C HIS A 124 20.26 11.78 8.30
N PRO A 125 21.20 12.48 8.97
CA PRO A 125 21.84 11.98 10.19
C PRO A 125 20.90 11.91 11.41
N THR A 126 19.84 12.69 11.40
CA THR A 126 18.85 12.75 12.49
C THR A 126 17.56 12.09 12.06
N HIS A 127 17.04 11.18 12.86
CA HIS A 127 15.71 10.60 12.67
C HIS A 127 14.64 11.67 12.88
N VAL A 128 13.76 11.86 11.91
CA VAL A 128 12.61 12.76 12.01
C VAL A 128 11.38 11.95 12.46
N PRO A 129 10.77 12.29 13.61
CA PRO A 129 9.56 11.60 14.05
C PRO A 129 8.40 11.89 13.08
N VAL A 130 7.51 10.92 12.95
CA VAL A 130 6.28 11.07 12.18
C VAL A 130 5.12 11.17 13.16
N LEU A 131 4.16 12.03 12.87
CA LEU A 131 2.95 12.16 13.68
C LEU A 131 2.15 10.84 13.68
N THR A 132 2.14 10.16 14.82
CA THR A 132 1.38 8.93 15.05
C THR A 132 0.28 9.18 16.08
N ILE A 133 -0.92 8.71 15.79
CA ILE A 133 -2.10 8.83 16.64
C ILE A 133 -2.65 7.45 16.97
N ASP A 134 -3.19 7.29 18.17
CA ASP A 134 -3.91 6.07 18.55
C ASP A 134 -5.28 6.01 17.85
N ALA A 135 -5.81 4.80 17.67
CA ALA A 135 -7.12 4.59 17.07
C ALA A 135 -8.27 5.25 17.85
N GLY A 136 -8.14 5.39 19.18
CA GLY A 136 -9.12 6.09 20.02
C GLY A 136 -9.13 7.62 19.82
N ASP A 137 -7.99 8.18 19.41
CA ASP A 137 -7.81 9.63 19.21
C ASP A 137 -8.09 10.09 17.76
N VAL A 138 -8.61 9.21 16.91
CA VAL A 138 -8.86 9.54 15.49
C VAL A 138 -10.01 10.54 15.36
N GLU A 139 -9.73 11.66 14.69
CA GLU A 139 -10.72 12.65 14.25
C GLU A 139 -11.02 12.52 12.74
N GLU A 140 -12.11 13.15 12.28
CA GLU A 140 -12.45 13.19 10.86
C GLU A 140 -11.39 13.95 10.05
N GLY A 141 -10.92 13.35 8.95
CA GLY A 141 -9.94 14.00 8.07
C GLY A 141 -8.78 13.11 7.66
N GLN A 142 -7.67 13.73 7.27
CA GLN A 142 -6.43 13.04 6.90
C GLN A 142 -5.70 12.60 8.17
N CYS A 143 -5.43 11.29 8.28
CA CYS A 143 -4.70 10.71 9.39
C CYS A 143 -3.30 10.30 8.91
N PRO A 144 -2.22 10.80 9.54
CA PRO A 144 -0.87 10.49 9.07
C PRO A 144 -0.49 9.04 9.33
N VAL A 145 -0.46 8.64 10.60
CA VAL A 145 -0.21 7.26 11.03
C VAL A 145 -1.16 6.94 12.17
N VAL A 146 -1.95 5.87 12.04
CA VAL A 146 -2.88 5.40 13.08
C VAL A 146 -2.43 4.04 13.59
N THR A 147 -2.28 3.89 14.90
CA THR A 147 -1.96 2.61 15.54
C THR A 147 -3.16 2.00 16.24
N GLY A 148 -3.19 0.68 16.35
CA GLY A 148 -4.21 -0.01 17.13
C GLY A 148 -4.06 -1.53 17.05
N THR A 149 -4.91 -2.25 17.78
CA THR A 149 -4.90 -3.72 17.81
C THR A 149 -6.10 -4.29 17.06
N VAL A 150 -5.90 -5.25 16.17
CA VAL A 150 -6.99 -5.88 15.40
C VAL A 150 -7.89 -6.71 16.32
N VAL A 151 -9.16 -6.32 16.44
CA VAL A 151 -10.17 -7.02 17.27
C VAL A 151 -11.26 -7.70 16.44
N SER A 152 -11.33 -7.40 15.14
CA SER A 152 -12.28 -8.05 14.23
C SER A 152 -11.74 -8.09 12.81
N VAL A 153 -11.89 -9.22 12.12
CA VAL A 153 -11.53 -9.40 10.71
C VAL A 153 -12.70 -10.08 9.99
N SER A 154 -13.27 -9.41 8.99
CA SER A 154 -14.30 -9.98 8.11
C SER A 154 -13.69 -10.74 6.93
N GLU A 155 -14.49 -11.52 6.22
CA GLU A 155 -14.07 -12.13 4.94
C GLU A 155 -13.85 -11.08 3.83
N VAL A 156 -12.99 -11.42 2.87
CA VAL A 156 -12.77 -10.59 1.67
C VAL A 156 -13.97 -10.69 0.74
N ARG A 157 -14.59 -9.56 0.43
CA ARG A 157 -15.68 -9.46 -0.54
C ARG A 157 -15.16 -8.98 -1.88
N THR A 158 -15.56 -9.66 -2.96
CA THR A 158 -15.24 -9.26 -4.33
C THR A 158 -16.48 -8.73 -5.03
N PHE A 159 -16.34 -7.64 -5.79
CA PHE A 159 -17.43 -7.03 -6.55
C PHE A 159 -16.93 -6.41 -7.86
N ILE A 160 -17.86 -6.10 -8.77
CA ILE A 160 -17.57 -5.32 -9.99
C ILE A 160 -17.90 -3.86 -9.72
N ASN A 161 -16.93 -2.97 -9.91
CA ASN A 161 -17.14 -1.54 -9.68
C ASN A 161 -17.83 -0.85 -10.88
N ARG A 162 -18.11 0.45 -10.75
CA ARG A 162 -18.76 1.26 -11.80
C ARG A 162 -17.97 1.36 -13.11
N ARG A 163 -16.67 1.06 -13.09
CA ARG A 163 -15.79 1.01 -14.27
C ARG A 163 -15.69 -0.40 -14.86
N ASN A 164 -16.57 -1.31 -14.45
CA ASN A 164 -16.60 -2.70 -14.86
C ASN A 164 -15.29 -3.47 -14.57
N THR A 165 -14.57 -3.08 -13.51
CA THR A 165 -13.37 -3.80 -13.05
C THR A 165 -13.63 -4.51 -11.73
N LYS A 166 -13.03 -5.70 -11.56
CA LYS A 166 -13.07 -6.45 -10.30
C LYS A 166 -12.35 -5.64 -9.22
N SER A 167 -12.98 -5.55 -8.05
CA SER A 167 -12.43 -4.89 -6.87
C SER A 167 -12.72 -5.74 -5.64
N LYS A 168 -11.89 -5.57 -4.61
CA LYS A 168 -12.01 -6.28 -3.33
C LYS A 168 -12.15 -5.28 -2.18
N VAL A 169 -12.87 -5.69 -1.15
CA VAL A 169 -13.00 -4.95 0.11
C VAL A 169 -13.03 -5.93 1.28
N ARG A 170 -12.32 -5.60 2.36
CA ARG A 170 -12.37 -6.33 3.64
C ARG A 170 -12.55 -5.32 4.77
N ASN A 171 -13.50 -5.59 5.64
CA ASN A 171 -13.74 -4.75 6.81
C ASN A 171 -13.04 -5.36 8.01
N ILE A 172 -12.34 -4.55 8.78
CA ILE A 172 -11.77 -4.92 10.06
C ILE A 172 -12.19 -3.89 11.12
N LYS A 173 -11.92 -4.20 12.38
CA LYS A 173 -11.90 -3.22 13.45
C LYS A 173 -10.58 -3.27 14.18
N ILE A 174 -10.06 -2.10 14.51
CA ILE A 174 -8.90 -1.94 15.38
C ILE A 174 -9.35 -1.27 16.68
N GLN A 175 -8.72 -1.60 17.79
CA GLN A 175 -8.98 -1.03 19.10
C GLN A 175 -7.81 -0.15 19.52
N GLY A 176 -8.13 1.03 20.03
CA GLY A 176 -7.18 1.98 20.63
C GLY A 176 -6.80 1.60 22.06
N GLU A 177 -5.88 2.35 22.66
CA GLU A 177 -5.44 2.12 24.04
C GLU A 177 -6.55 2.36 25.08
N ASP A 178 -7.51 3.23 24.75
CA ASP A 178 -8.70 3.53 25.56
C ASP A 178 -9.75 2.42 25.54
N GLY A 179 -9.62 1.44 24.63
CA GLY A 179 -10.55 0.35 24.41
C GLY A 179 -11.63 0.65 23.37
N ASP A 180 -11.68 1.84 22.79
CA ASP A 180 -12.64 2.18 21.74
C ASP A 180 -12.25 1.53 20.40
N GLU A 181 -13.26 1.14 19.63
CA GLU A 181 -13.09 0.45 18.35
C GLU A 181 -13.25 1.42 17.18
N LEU A 182 -12.26 1.42 16.28
CA LEU A 182 -12.28 2.14 15.02
C LEU A 182 -12.52 1.18 13.84
N ALA A 183 -13.52 1.50 13.02
CA ALA A 183 -13.81 0.73 11.81
C ALA A 183 -12.79 1.04 10.71
N VAL A 184 -12.36 0.02 9.97
CA VAL A 184 -11.41 0.17 8.87
C VAL A 184 -11.88 -0.62 7.65
N SER A 185 -11.97 0.05 6.50
CA SER A 185 -12.23 -0.56 5.20
C SER A 185 -10.94 -0.67 4.40
N LEU A 186 -10.50 -1.91 4.20
CA LEU A 186 -9.34 -2.25 3.37
C LEU A 186 -9.79 -2.51 1.93
N TRP A 187 -9.13 -1.89 0.96
CA TRP A 187 -9.49 -1.98 -0.46
C TRP A 187 -8.37 -2.63 -1.29
N LYS A 188 -8.76 -3.35 -2.34
CA LYS A 188 -7.83 -3.97 -3.30
C LYS A 188 -6.78 -4.84 -2.57
N ASP A 189 -5.49 -4.63 -2.84
CA ASP A 189 -4.37 -5.42 -2.32
C ASP A 189 -4.32 -5.38 -0.79
N GLU A 190 -4.70 -4.26 -0.17
CA GLU A 190 -4.79 -4.13 1.29
C GLU A 190 -5.87 -5.05 1.88
N ALA A 191 -6.92 -5.37 1.13
CA ALA A 191 -7.97 -6.29 1.57
C ALA A 191 -7.47 -7.74 1.68
N GLU A 192 -6.39 -8.09 0.98
CA GLU A 192 -5.86 -9.45 0.91
C GLU A 192 -4.77 -9.74 1.96
N LYS A 193 -4.25 -8.70 2.62
CA LYS A 193 -3.22 -8.84 3.65
C LYS A 193 -3.66 -9.79 4.77
N LEU A 194 -2.77 -10.70 5.19
CA LEU A 194 -3.06 -11.61 6.30
C LEU A 194 -3.09 -10.84 7.63
N LEU A 195 -4.28 -10.63 8.19
CA LEU A 195 -4.50 -10.03 9.50
C LEU A 195 -5.17 -11.05 10.41
N LEU A 196 -4.67 -11.11 11.65
CA LEU A 196 -5.11 -11.99 12.71
C LEU A 196 -5.62 -11.15 13.88
N LEU A 197 -6.49 -11.74 14.69
CA LEU A 197 -6.94 -11.10 15.92
C LEU A 197 -5.75 -10.94 16.87
N GLY A 198 -5.63 -9.77 17.49
CA GLY A 198 -4.52 -9.40 18.36
C GLY A 198 -3.32 -8.79 17.65
N ASP A 199 -3.33 -8.69 16.30
CA ASP A 199 -2.25 -7.99 15.61
C ASP A 199 -2.18 -6.52 16.02
N ALA A 200 -1.01 -6.08 16.48
CA ALA A 200 -0.68 -4.66 16.49
C ALA A 200 -0.47 -4.20 15.05
N VAL A 201 -1.16 -3.13 14.64
CA VAL A 201 -1.10 -2.62 13.28
C VAL A 201 -0.82 -1.13 13.25
N GLU A 202 -0.26 -0.70 12.13
CA GLU A 202 -0.04 0.69 11.77
C GLU A 202 -0.70 0.96 10.41
N ILE A 203 -1.56 1.97 10.35
CA ILE A 203 -2.26 2.41 9.14
C ILE A 203 -1.69 3.77 8.73
N ILE A 204 -1.13 3.85 7.54
CA ILE A 204 -0.35 4.99 7.07
C ILE A 204 -1.13 5.74 5.98
N ASN A 205 -1.19 7.06 6.10
CA ASN A 205 -1.75 8.03 5.17
C ASN A 205 -3.24 7.81 4.83
N ALA A 206 -4.04 7.34 5.80
CA ALA A 206 -5.45 7.03 5.61
C ALA A 206 -6.36 8.25 5.83
N VAL A 207 -7.60 8.15 5.35
CA VAL A 207 -8.62 9.19 5.57
C VAL A 207 -9.73 8.62 6.45
N ALA A 208 -9.97 9.27 7.58
CA ALA A 208 -11.12 9.02 8.45
C ALA A 208 -12.34 9.78 7.91
N LYS A 209 -13.45 9.07 7.79
CA LYS A 209 -14.73 9.62 7.31
C LYS A 209 -15.87 9.12 8.18
N PRO A 210 -17.01 9.83 8.22
CA PRO A 210 -18.20 9.30 8.85
C PRO A 210 -18.61 7.96 8.23
N SER A 211 -18.73 6.95 9.08
CA SER A 211 -19.22 5.63 8.68
C SER A 211 -20.69 5.71 8.27
N ARG A 212 -21.11 4.82 7.37
CA ARG A 212 -22.53 4.66 7.03
C ARG A 212 -23.35 4.05 8.16
N PHE A 213 -22.71 3.37 9.11
CA PHE A 213 -23.39 2.68 10.20
C PHE A 213 -23.32 3.48 11.49
N SER A 214 -22.11 3.78 11.97
CA SER A 214 -21.87 4.54 13.21
C SER A 214 -20.39 4.89 13.35
N GLY A 215 -20.10 6.07 13.91
CA GLY A 215 -18.73 6.51 14.22
C GLY A 215 -17.90 6.87 12.98
N LEU A 216 -16.58 6.87 13.15
CA LEU A 216 -15.63 7.08 12.08
C LEU A 216 -15.20 5.76 11.43
N GLU A 217 -14.78 5.85 10.18
CA GLU A 217 -14.24 4.74 9.41
C GLU A 217 -12.99 5.20 8.65
N LEU A 218 -11.88 4.48 8.81
CA LEU A 218 -10.67 4.67 8.01
C LEU A 218 -10.79 3.93 6.68
N SER A 219 -10.51 4.62 5.59
CA SER A 219 -10.43 4.03 4.26
C SER A 219 -8.97 3.79 3.87
N VAL A 220 -8.57 2.52 3.74
CA VAL A 220 -7.19 2.10 3.43
C VAL A 220 -7.12 1.45 2.05
N GLY A 221 -6.27 1.96 1.16
CA GLY A 221 -6.15 1.48 -0.21
C GLY A 221 -5.28 2.37 -1.10
N HIS A 222 -5.89 3.11 -2.03
CA HIS A 222 -5.08 3.94 -2.93
C HIS A 222 -4.39 5.09 -2.16
N GLY A 223 -3.07 5.01 -2.05
CA GLY A 223 -2.24 6.00 -1.35
C GLY A 223 -2.19 5.80 0.16
N SER A 224 -2.69 4.68 0.70
CA SER A 224 -2.62 4.36 2.12
C SER A 224 -2.40 2.86 2.31
N VAL A 225 -1.73 2.48 3.39
CA VAL A 225 -1.37 1.07 3.63
C VAL A 225 -1.62 0.70 5.07
N ILE A 226 -1.91 -0.58 5.32
CA ILE A 226 -1.85 -1.19 6.64
C ILE A 226 -0.62 -2.09 6.77
N ARG A 227 0.08 -1.99 7.88
CA ARG A 227 1.23 -2.81 8.26
C ARG A 227 0.93 -3.53 9.57
N VAL A 228 1.28 -4.81 9.65
CA VAL A 228 1.36 -5.51 10.94
C VAL A 228 2.70 -5.16 11.56
N LEU A 229 2.67 -4.70 12.81
CA LEU A 229 3.87 -4.52 13.63
C LEU A 229 4.25 -5.91 14.13
N SER A 230 5.19 -6.55 13.43
CA SER A 230 5.66 -7.89 13.77
C SER A 230 6.53 -7.86 15.02
N GLU A 231 6.39 -8.87 15.86
CA GLU A 231 7.36 -9.19 16.91
C GLU A 231 8.67 -9.70 16.28
N GLU A 232 9.74 -9.77 17.08
CA GLU A 232 11.01 -10.34 16.65
C GLU A 232 10.83 -11.71 15.99
N GLU A 233 11.41 -11.86 14.80
CA GLU A 233 11.43 -13.13 14.09
C GLU A 233 12.52 -14.03 14.66
N GLU A 234 12.12 -15.17 15.21
CA GLU A 234 13.04 -16.13 15.80
C GLU A 234 13.09 -17.41 14.96
N PRO A 235 14.27 -17.96 14.66
CA PRO A 235 14.38 -19.28 14.06
C PRO A 235 13.69 -20.33 14.93
N ALA A 236 12.82 -21.14 14.33
CA ALA A 236 12.05 -22.15 15.05
C ALA A 236 11.81 -23.39 14.20
N GLU A 237 11.58 -24.51 14.88
CA GLU A 237 11.13 -25.76 14.29
C GLU A 237 9.80 -26.17 14.93
N LEU A 238 8.79 -26.41 14.10
CA LEU A 238 7.46 -26.79 14.56
C LEU A 238 7.10 -28.16 13.99
N SER A 239 6.71 -29.08 14.88
CA SER A 239 6.13 -30.36 14.52
C SER A 239 4.67 -30.38 14.89
N GLY A 240 3.80 -30.80 13.97
CA GLY A 240 2.37 -30.82 14.22
C GLY A 240 1.54 -31.21 13.01
N ARG A 241 0.22 -31.13 13.19
CA ARG A 241 -0.76 -31.46 12.16
C ARG A 241 -1.13 -30.23 11.35
N VAL A 242 -1.13 -30.37 10.03
CA VAL A 242 -1.51 -29.31 9.10
C VAL A 242 -3.02 -29.28 8.95
N VAL A 243 -3.65 -28.13 9.16
CA VAL A 243 -5.10 -27.94 9.14
C VAL A 243 -5.43 -26.68 8.33
N LEU A 244 -6.34 -26.80 7.37
CA LEU A 244 -6.87 -25.64 6.63
C LEU A 244 -7.98 -24.95 7.43
N ARG A 245 -7.84 -23.64 7.65
CA ARG A 245 -8.80 -22.79 8.37
C ARG A 245 -9.18 -21.57 7.50
N PRO A 246 -10.24 -20.81 7.86
CA PRO A 246 -10.57 -19.57 7.15
C PRO A 246 -9.44 -18.53 7.12
N ILE A 247 -8.57 -18.54 8.13
CA ILE A 247 -7.39 -17.66 8.24
C ILE A 247 -6.20 -18.12 7.41
N GLY A 248 -6.28 -19.30 6.77
CA GLY A 248 -5.19 -19.91 6.03
C GLY A 248 -4.83 -21.30 6.55
N LEU A 249 -3.70 -21.81 6.07
CA LEU A 249 -3.15 -23.08 6.51
C LEU A 249 -2.48 -22.92 7.87
N THR A 250 -2.71 -23.84 8.79
CA THR A 250 -2.14 -23.80 10.14
C THR A 250 -1.44 -25.10 10.49
N LEU A 251 -0.42 -25.04 11.35
CA LEU A 251 0.14 -26.18 12.04
C LEU A 251 -0.34 -26.16 13.49
N GLU A 252 -0.94 -27.26 13.93
CA GLU A 252 -1.47 -27.43 15.28
C GLU A 252 -0.68 -28.48 16.04
N ASN A 253 -0.24 -28.13 17.25
CA ASN A 253 0.47 -29.02 18.15
C ASN A 253 0.11 -28.70 19.62
N ALA A 254 0.86 -29.26 20.57
CA ALA A 254 0.62 -29.04 21.99
C ALA A 254 0.86 -27.60 22.46
N ASP A 255 1.68 -26.83 21.73
CA ASP A 255 2.05 -25.45 22.07
C ASP A 255 1.06 -24.43 21.51
N GLY A 256 0.25 -24.81 20.50
CA GLY A 256 -0.83 -23.99 19.98
C GLY A 256 -1.11 -24.20 18.50
N VAL A 257 -1.67 -23.14 17.89
CA VAL A 257 -2.01 -23.08 16.47
C VAL A 257 -1.18 -21.98 15.82
N PHE A 258 -0.39 -22.36 14.82
CA PHE A 258 0.52 -21.47 14.11
C PHE A 258 0.06 -21.31 12.67
N VAL A 259 -0.07 -20.08 12.18
CA VAL A 259 -0.43 -19.78 10.78
C VAL A 259 0.81 -19.93 9.92
N LEU A 260 0.74 -20.82 8.93
CA LEU A 260 1.83 -21.10 8.00
C LEU A 260 1.82 -20.08 6.86
N ILE A 261 3.00 -19.51 6.59
CA ILE A 261 3.22 -18.51 5.55
C ILE A 261 4.37 -18.99 4.66
N GLY A 262 4.17 -18.94 3.34
CA GLY A 262 5.15 -19.39 2.34
C GLY A 262 4.47 -19.87 1.06
N ASP A 263 5.26 -20.06 0.00
CA ASP A 263 4.74 -20.47 -1.31
C ASP A 263 4.54 -21.98 -1.43
N ASN A 264 5.39 -22.77 -0.78
CA ASN A 264 5.40 -24.23 -0.85
C ASN A 264 4.99 -24.86 0.49
N LEU A 265 3.72 -24.67 0.85
CA LEU A 265 3.17 -25.20 2.09
C LEU A 265 2.74 -26.68 1.97
N PRO A 266 2.77 -27.46 3.08
CA PRO A 266 2.31 -28.85 3.07
C PRO A 266 0.81 -29.00 2.78
N GLU A 267 0.41 -30.18 2.34
CA GLU A 267 -1.01 -30.47 2.16
C GLU A 267 -1.76 -30.55 3.51
N PRO A 268 -3.02 -30.05 3.58
CA PRO A 268 -3.85 -30.23 4.75
C PRO A 268 -4.01 -31.71 5.15
N GLY A 269 -3.93 -31.98 6.44
CA GLY A 269 -4.11 -33.32 7.02
C GLY A 269 -2.81 -34.04 7.37
N LEU A 270 -1.67 -33.61 6.80
CA LEU A 270 -0.35 -34.21 7.07
C LEU A 270 0.14 -33.90 8.49
N PHE A 271 0.96 -34.80 9.02
CA PHE A 271 1.80 -34.53 10.19
C PHE A 271 3.23 -34.30 9.70
N VAL A 272 3.78 -33.12 10.00
CA VAL A 272 5.04 -32.65 9.43
C VAL A 272 5.91 -31.98 10.49
N THR A 273 7.21 -31.92 10.21
CA THR A 273 8.16 -31.05 10.91
C THR A 273 8.63 -29.98 9.94
N LEU A 274 8.44 -28.72 10.31
CA LEU A 274 8.78 -27.53 9.53
C LEU A 274 9.85 -26.73 10.24
N SER A 275 10.86 -26.28 9.51
CA SER A 275 11.79 -25.25 9.95
C SER A 275 11.40 -23.90 9.34
N GLY A 276 11.74 -22.81 10.01
CA GLY A 276 11.33 -21.47 9.57
C GLY A 276 11.65 -20.38 10.58
N THR A 277 11.05 -19.20 10.40
CA THR A 277 11.04 -18.12 11.40
C THR A 277 9.64 -17.97 11.99
N ARG A 278 9.58 -17.72 13.30
CA ARG A 278 8.34 -17.52 14.06
C ARG A 278 8.27 -16.08 14.55
N SER A 279 7.10 -15.46 14.38
CA SER A 279 6.73 -14.18 15.00
C SER A 279 5.34 -14.33 15.61
N GLY A 280 5.28 -14.48 16.94
CA GLY A 280 4.06 -14.84 17.66
C GLY A 280 3.46 -16.17 17.17
N ILE A 281 2.26 -16.09 16.58
CA ILE A 281 1.53 -17.22 15.97
C ILE A 281 1.78 -17.38 14.47
N ARG A 282 2.55 -16.48 13.84
CA ARG A 282 2.95 -16.61 12.43
C ARG A 282 4.20 -17.45 12.33
N PHE A 283 4.22 -18.34 11.35
CA PHE A 283 5.38 -19.17 11.05
C PHE A 283 5.68 -19.12 9.55
N GLN A 284 6.77 -18.45 9.21
CA GLN A 284 7.30 -18.37 7.85
C GLN A 284 8.11 -19.64 7.57
N VAL A 285 7.59 -20.50 6.71
CA VAL A 285 8.20 -21.80 6.40
C VAL A 285 9.44 -21.59 5.50
N SER A 286 10.57 -22.16 5.88
CA SER A 286 11.76 -22.23 5.02
C SER A 286 11.59 -23.34 3.96
N GLU A 287 12.28 -23.25 2.82
CA GLU A 287 12.14 -24.25 1.75
C GLU A 287 12.41 -25.69 2.24
N GLY A 288 11.46 -26.59 1.95
CA GLY A 288 11.54 -28.03 2.24
C GLY A 288 10.93 -28.42 3.60
N TYR A 289 10.24 -29.56 3.62
CA TYR A 289 9.74 -30.17 4.86
C TYR A 289 9.86 -31.69 4.82
N ALA A 290 9.99 -32.29 6.00
CA ALA A 290 9.97 -33.74 6.15
C ALA A 290 8.55 -34.21 6.48
N GLU A 291 7.97 -35.03 5.61
CA GLU A 291 6.71 -35.72 5.90
C GLU A 291 6.92 -36.88 6.86
N GLN A 292 6.13 -36.94 7.93
CA GLN A 292 5.98 -38.18 8.69
C GLN A 292 4.77 -38.93 8.15
N THR A 293 5.03 -39.96 7.34
CA THR A 293 3.98 -40.91 6.96
C THR A 293 3.60 -41.74 8.18
N ASP A 294 2.53 -41.34 8.85
CA ASP A 294 1.95 -42.12 9.94
C ASP A 294 1.28 -43.38 9.36
N SER A 295 2.06 -44.46 9.21
CA SER A 295 1.61 -45.75 8.68
C SER A 295 0.62 -46.48 9.60
N SER A 296 0.26 -45.90 10.75
CA SER A 296 -0.65 -46.51 11.72
C SER A 296 -2.13 -46.43 11.31
N TYR A 297 -2.52 -45.48 10.45
CA TYR A 297 -3.92 -45.32 10.01
C TYR A 297 -4.32 -46.23 8.83
N VAL A 298 -3.37 -46.60 7.95
CA VAL A 298 -3.67 -47.44 6.78
C VAL A 298 -4.00 -48.89 7.20
N LEU A 299 -3.50 -49.34 8.36
CA LEU A 299 -3.81 -50.68 8.89
C LEU A 299 -5.16 -50.77 9.60
N ALA A 300 -5.76 -49.65 10.03
CA ALA A 300 -7.05 -49.65 10.71
C ALA A 300 -8.26 -49.72 9.74
N LEU A 301 -8.08 -49.32 8.47
CA LEU A 301 -9.12 -49.39 7.44
C LEU A 301 -9.07 -50.68 6.60
N LEU A 302 -8.11 -51.57 6.87
CA LEU A 302 -7.96 -52.87 6.20
C LEU A 302 -8.29 -54.06 7.14
N GLN A 303 -8.87 -53.79 8.31
CA GLN A 303 -9.27 -54.81 9.28
C GLN A 303 -10.79 -54.90 9.55
N ASP A 304 -11.63 -54.22 8.77
CA ASP A 304 -13.10 -54.43 8.76
C ASP A 304 -13.62 -54.80 7.37
#